data_AF-A0A392NXG3-F1
#
_entry.id   AF-A0A392NXG3-F1
#
_cell.length_a   1.000
_cell.length_b   1.000
_cell.length_c   1.000
_cell.angle_alpha   90.00
_cell.angle_beta   90.00
_cell.angle_gamma   90.00
#
_symmetry.space_group_name_H-M   'P 1'
#
loop_
_entity.id
_entity.type
_entity.pdbx_description
1 polymer ?
#
loop_
_entity_poly.entity_id
_entity_poly.type
_entity_poly.pdbx_seq_one_letter_code
_entity_poly.pdbx_strand_id
1 'polypeptide(L)'
;MKVFAHLRLAPSQLNPNSPGFIRVYELVCEHLKITPSVPMFFKIFQLQRKSQGGRQAWVSLKSQGNKLFDMFVDSVRNFKPRYFIVRAESESARESLYRTVRVKVDGEQVSRREAKFPLAWTFDHYEESTDFYLTKNKGMSEEDWAGLKTLTDFVNSFVKGPCVYKDVVNGDRMELPLLDKKGNQVFETWLIDTRKVLSATNAASHQMAEEGGSILKMLEAQKNSKKGSKKGAASVMFSAAGDSSSGSPKINSPTQGNVAS
;
A
#
# COMPACT_ATOMS: atom_id res chain seq x y z
N MET A 1 4.64 -2.26 12.90
CA MET A 1 5.89 -1.56 12.52
C MET A 1 7.17 -2.29 12.96
N LYS A 2 7.20 -3.63 13.03
CA LYS A 2 8.42 -4.36 13.47
C LYS A 2 9.53 -4.30 12.40
N VAL A 3 9.14 -4.36 11.14
CA VAL A 3 10.08 -4.27 10.00
C VAL A 3 10.79 -2.92 9.95
N PHE A 4 10.07 -1.80 10.14
CA PHE A 4 10.69 -0.47 10.22
C PHE A 4 11.69 -0.36 11.37
N ALA A 5 11.31 -0.86 12.56
CA ALA A 5 12.21 -0.87 13.71
C ALA A 5 13.49 -1.67 13.43
N HIS A 6 13.35 -2.86 12.83
CA HIS A 6 14.48 -3.71 12.46
C HIS A 6 15.38 -3.04 11.40
N LEU A 7 14.80 -2.36 10.42
CA LEU A 7 15.56 -1.64 9.39
C LEU A 7 16.42 -0.50 9.96
N ARG A 8 16.05 0.10 11.10
CA ARG A 8 16.76 1.26 11.67
C ARG A 8 16.95 2.40 10.66
N LEU A 9 15.92 2.66 9.86
CA LEU A 9 15.87 3.70 8.85
C LEU A 9 14.66 4.58 9.09
N ALA A 10 14.79 5.87 8.79
CA ALA A 10 13.61 6.71 8.60
C ALA A 10 12.87 6.32 7.31
N PRO A 11 11.53 6.45 7.24
CA PRO A 11 10.77 6.17 6.03
C PRO A 11 11.29 6.94 4.80
N SER A 12 11.80 8.15 4.98
CA SER A 12 12.39 8.97 3.92
C SER A 12 13.75 8.47 3.40
N GLN A 13 14.41 7.56 4.11
CA GLN A 13 15.64 6.88 3.63
C GLN A 13 15.32 5.68 2.73
N LEU A 14 14.04 5.29 2.62
CA LEU A 14 13.63 4.19 1.75
C LEU A 14 13.28 4.69 0.35
N ASN A 15 13.42 3.82 -0.64
CA ASN A 15 12.83 4.03 -1.97
C ASN A 15 11.31 4.32 -1.82
N PRO A 16 10.71 5.24 -2.60
CA PRO A 16 9.32 5.64 -2.42
C PRO A 16 8.27 4.52 -2.42
N ASN A 17 8.52 3.39 -3.09
CA ASN A 17 7.61 2.23 -3.04
C ASN A 17 7.76 1.39 -1.76
N SER A 18 8.92 1.44 -1.10
CA SER A 18 9.27 0.54 0.01
C SER A 18 8.45 0.76 1.29
N PRO A 19 8.15 2.00 1.74
CA PRO A 19 7.22 2.22 2.86
C PRO A 19 5.85 1.59 2.62
N GLY A 20 5.36 1.64 1.37
CA GLY A 20 4.10 1.04 0.97
C GLY A 20 4.11 -0.48 1.14
N PHE A 21 5.15 -1.16 0.65
CA PHE A 21 5.31 -2.61 0.83
C PHE A 21 5.31 -3.02 2.30
N ILE A 22 6.04 -2.30 3.16
CA ILE A 22 6.09 -2.61 4.60
C ILE A 22 4.70 -2.48 5.21
N ARG A 23 3.96 -1.41 4.88
CA ARG A 23 2.64 -1.17 5.45
C ARG A 23 1.60 -2.18 4.95
N VAL A 24 1.58 -2.47 3.65
CA VAL A 24 0.64 -3.43 3.05
C VAL A 24 0.91 -4.85 3.53
N TYR A 25 2.18 -5.23 3.70
CA TYR A 25 2.53 -6.50 4.32
C TYR A 25 1.88 -6.67 5.70
N GLU A 26 1.99 -5.66 6.59
CA GLU A 26 1.37 -5.73 7.92
C GLU A 26 -0.16 -5.81 7.85
N LEU A 27 -0.79 -5.04 6.94
CA LEU A 27 -2.25 -5.02 6.75
C LEU A 27 -2.80 -6.34 6.20
N VAL A 28 -2.12 -6.93 5.21
CA VAL A 28 -2.52 -8.23 4.65
C VAL A 28 -2.30 -9.33 5.67
N CYS A 29 -1.22 -9.27 6.45
CA CYS A 29 -1.02 -10.21 7.56
C CYS A 29 -2.18 -10.14 8.58
N GLU A 30 -2.56 -8.93 8.98
CA GLU A 30 -3.68 -8.70 9.89
C GLU A 30 -5.00 -9.25 9.30
N HIS A 31 -5.29 -8.97 8.03
CA HIS A 31 -6.48 -9.47 7.34
C HIS A 31 -6.54 -11.01 7.31
N LEU A 32 -5.41 -11.65 7.01
CA LEU A 32 -5.27 -13.11 6.97
C LEU A 32 -5.08 -13.74 8.36
N LYS A 33 -5.11 -12.93 9.43
CA LYS A 33 -4.91 -13.37 10.82
C LYS A 33 -3.59 -14.11 11.04
N ILE A 34 -2.55 -13.75 10.30
CA ILE A 34 -1.19 -14.23 10.50
C ILE A 34 -0.40 -13.16 11.24
N THR A 35 0.52 -13.57 12.12
CA THR A 35 1.37 -12.61 12.84
C THR A 35 2.46 -12.12 11.89
N PRO A 36 2.55 -10.80 11.60
CA PRO A 36 3.63 -10.28 10.77
C PRO A 36 4.98 -10.42 11.49
N SER A 37 5.98 -10.91 10.77
CA SER A 37 7.33 -11.15 11.28
C SER A 37 8.40 -10.56 10.36
N VAL A 38 9.54 -10.20 10.98
CA VAL A 38 10.69 -9.67 10.24
C VAL A 38 11.30 -10.74 9.30
N PRO A 39 11.51 -12.00 9.75
CA PRO A 39 12.06 -13.03 8.88
C PRO A 39 11.23 -13.27 7.62
N MET A 40 9.91 -13.40 7.78
CA MET A 40 8.97 -13.61 6.66
C MET A 40 9.02 -12.44 5.67
N PHE A 41 9.05 -11.20 6.17
CA PHE A 41 9.17 -10.03 5.30
C PHE A 41 10.42 -10.07 4.42
N PHE A 42 11.59 -10.37 5.02
CA PHE A 42 12.85 -10.47 4.28
C PHE A 42 13.02 -11.76 3.48
N LYS A 43 12.10 -12.71 3.61
CA LYS A 43 11.98 -13.85 2.68
C LYS A 43 11.29 -13.44 1.38
N ILE A 44 10.34 -12.50 1.47
CA ILE A 44 9.59 -11.93 0.34
C ILE A 44 10.38 -10.80 -0.35
N PHE A 45 11.08 -9.97 0.42
CA PHE A 45 11.84 -8.83 -0.08
C PHE A 45 13.32 -8.92 0.28
N GLN A 46 14.18 -8.76 -0.70
CA GLN A 46 15.60 -8.57 -0.51
C GLN A 46 15.93 -7.08 -0.35
N LEU A 47 16.76 -6.77 0.64
CA LEU A 47 17.31 -5.44 0.85
C LEU A 47 18.35 -5.10 -0.24
N GLN A 48 18.28 -3.90 -0.79
CA GLN A 48 19.29 -3.36 -1.70
C GLN A 48 19.75 -2.00 -1.20
N ARG A 49 21.01 -1.95 -0.77
CA ARG A 49 21.68 -0.68 -0.46
C ARG A 49 22.24 -0.10 -1.75
N LYS A 50 22.05 1.21 -1.93
CA LYS A 50 22.96 1.97 -2.79
C LYS A 50 24.01 2.61 -1.91
N SER A 51 25.24 2.64 -2.41
CA SER A 51 26.29 3.52 -1.91
C SER A 51 26.57 4.53 -3.01
N GLN A 52 26.61 5.81 -2.66
CA GLN A 52 27.05 6.86 -3.57
C GLN A 52 28.21 7.59 -2.89
N GLY A 53 29.43 7.37 -3.40
CA GLY A 53 30.64 8.03 -2.89
C GLY A 53 30.92 7.79 -1.41
N GLY A 54 30.56 6.62 -0.87
CA GLY A 54 30.78 6.27 0.54
C GLY A 54 29.85 6.98 1.55
N ARG A 55 28.84 7.73 1.06
CA ARG A 55 27.86 8.42 1.91
C ARG A 55 26.60 7.59 2.14
N GLN A 56 25.84 7.94 3.18
CA GLN A 56 24.48 7.43 3.38
C GLN A 56 23.68 7.58 2.10
N ALA A 57 23.03 6.51 1.68
CA ALA A 57 22.14 6.57 0.54
C ALA A 57 20.78 6.01 0.92
N TRP A 58 19.88 5.98 -0.04
CA TRP A 58 18.60 5.34 0.14
C TRP A 58 18.74 3.81 0.07
N VAL A 59 17.78 3.13 0.67
CA VAL A 59 17.65 1.67 0.65
C VAL A 59 16.37 1.29 -0.06
N SER A 60 16.43 0.30 -0.95
CA SER A 60 15.23 -0.27 -1.57
C SER A 60 14.97 -1.70 -1.13
N LEU A 61 13.70 -2.06 -1.17
CA LEU A 61 13.25 -3.43 -1.08
C LEU A 61 12.93 -3.94 -2.48
N LYS A 62 13.59 -5.03 -2.88
CA LYS A 62 13.35 -5.72 -4.15
C LYS A 62 12.65 -7.04 -3.86
N SER A 63 11.57 -7.34 -4.57
CA SER A 63 10.91 -8.65 -4.43
C SER A 63 11.88 -9.80 -4.76
N GLN A 64 11.82 -10.85 -3.95
CA GLN A 64 12.64 -12.04 -4.06
C GLN A 64 11.77 -13.25 -4.43
N GLY A 65 12.17 -14.01 -5.44
CA GLY A 65 11.41 -15.19 -5.89
C GLY A 65 10.04 -14.80 -6.45
N ASN A 66 8.98 -15.45 -5.95
CA ASN A 66 7.61 -15.17 -6.37
C ASN A 66 7.18 -13.80 -5.86
N LYS A 67 7.02 -12.83 -6.77
CA LYS A 67 6.48 -11.51 -6.45
C LYS A 67 5.07 -11.68 -5.89
N LEU A 68 4.80 -11.11 -4.72
CA LEU A 68 3.48 -11.16 -4.06
C LEU A 68 2.76 -9.80 -4.07
N PHE A 69 3.52 -8.71 -4.15
CA PHE A 69 3.01 -7.35 -4.04
C PHE A 69 3.36 -6.59 -5.31
N ASP A 70 2.39 -5.87 -5.86
CA ASP A 70 2.67 -4.93 -6.93
C ASP A 70 3.14 -3.58 -6.41
N MET A 71 3.84 -2.82 -7.24
CA MET A 71 4.39 -1.52 -6.85
C MET A 71 3.28 -0.53 -6.46
N PHE A 72 3.57 0.38 -5.52
CA PHE A 72 2.65 1.47 -5.19
C PHE A 72 2.53 2.48 -6.35
N VAL A 73 3.65 2.74 -7.03
CA VAL A 73 3.72 3.48 -8.30
C VAL A 73 4.58 2.70 -9.29
N ASP A 74 4.05 2.50 -10.50
CA ASP A 74 4.67 1.71 -11.58
C ASP A 74 6.10 2.14 -11.92
N SER A 75 6.39 3.43 -11.80
CA SER A 75 7.73 3.96 -12.01
C SER A 75 7.96 5.25 -11.25
N VAL A 76 8.89 5.22 -10.30
CA VAL A 76 9.37 6.41 -9.61
C VAL A 76 10.67 6.87 -10.26
N ARG A 77 10.57 7.48 -11.45
CA ARG A 77 11.74 7.98 -12.18
C ARG A 77 12.22 9.29 -11.59
N ASN A 78 13.54 9.54 -11.68
CA ASN A 78 14.16 10.82 -11.30
C ASN A 78 13.83 11.30 -9.87
N PHE A 79 13.58 10.38 -8.94
CA PHE A 79 13.33 10.74 -7.54
C PHE A 79 14.60 11.10 -6.79
N LYS A 80 15.75 10.51 -7.15
CA LYS A 80 17.03 10.73 -6.47
C LYS A 80 17.44 12.21 -6.29
N PRO A 81 17.27 13.11 -7.29
CA PRO A 81 17.59 14.53 -7.11
C PRO A 81 16.52 15.33 -6.36
N ARG A 82 15.45 14.70 -5.84
CA ARG A 82 14.32 15.40 -5.21
C ARG A 82 14.32 15.18 -3.71
N TYR A 83 13.79 16.16 -2.99
CA TYR A 83 13.44 16.03 -1.57
C TYR A 83 12.02 15.51 -1.44
N PHE A 84 11.80 14.60 -0.49
CA PHE A 84 10.46 14.10 -0.15
C PHE A 84 10.24 14.20 1.35
N ILE A 85 9.03 14.53 1.73
CA ILE A 85 8.56 14.50 3.11
C ILE A 85 7.63 13.30 3.23
N VAL A 86 7.93 12.41 4.16
CA VAL A 86 7.02 11.34 4.56
C VAL A 86 6.34 11.78 5.85
N ARG A 87 5.01 11.91 5.83
CA ARG A 87 4.22 12.30 6.99
C ARG A 87 3.07 11.33 7.21
N ALA A 88 2.61 11.23 8.45
CA ALA A 88 1.33 10.59 8.73
C ALA A 88 0.18 11.44 8.16
N GLU A 89 -0.82 10.79 7.59
CA GLU A 89 -1.96 11.48 6.95
C GLU A 89 -3.01 11.94 7.98
N SER A 90 -3.10 11.28 9.13
CA SER A 90 -4.05 11.59 10.20
C SER A 90 -3.39 11.64 11.57
N GLU A 91 -4.08 12.20 12.56
CA GLU A 91 -3.61 12.23 13.95
C GLU A 91 -3.45 10.83 14.53
N SER A 92 -4.43 9.95 14.32
CA SER A 92 -4.33 8.55 14.74
C SER A 92 -3.12 7.85 14.09
N ALA A 93 -2.87 8.09 12.79
CA ALA A 93 -1.69 7.57 12.12
C ALA A 93 -0.39 8.15 12.74
N ARG A 94 -0.36 9.44 13.08
CA ARG A 94 0.76 10.09 13.76
C ARG A 94 1.00 9.49 15.15
N GLU A 95 -0.06 9.21 15.90
CA GLU A 95 0.02 8.55 17.20
C GLU A 95 0.56 7.14 17.10
N SER A 96 0.13 6.40 16.07
CA SER A 96 0.56 5.02 15.82
C SER A 96 2.07 4.87 15.61
N LEU A 97 2.77 5.96 15.23
CA LEU A 97 4.24 5.97 15.05
C LEU A 97 5.00 5.79 16.37
N TYR A 98 4.34 6.01 17.51
CA TYR A 98 4.96 5.99 18.82
C TYR A 98 4.44 4.82 19.67
N ARG A 99 5.23 4.44 20.67
CA ARG A 99 4.86 3.54 21.75
C ARG A 99 5.10 4.23 23.09
N THR A 100 4.39 3.78 24.12
CA THR A 100 4.65 4.20 25.49
C THR A 100 5.62 3.21 26.11
N VAL A 101 6.72 3.71 26.66
CA VAL A 101 7.70 2.95 27.41
C VAL A 101 7.72 3.42 28.86
N ARG A 102 7.85 2.47 29.80
CA ARG A 102 8.03 2.78 31.22
C ARG A 102 9.51 2.73 31.51
N VAL A 103 10.07 3.85 31.95
CA VAL A 103 11.49 3.99 32.27
C VAL A 103 11.61 4.35 33.74
N LYS A 104 12.57 3.75 34.44
CA LYS A 104 12.89 4.11 35.81
C LYS A 104 13.89 5.26 35.79
N VAL A 105 13.49 6.43 36.30
CA VAL A 105 14.35 7.62 36.42
C VAL A 105 14.38 7.97 37.91
N ASP A 106 15.58 8.01 38.50
CA ASP A 106 15.79 8.34 39.91
C ASP A 106 14.97 7.52 40.92
N GLY A 107 14.69 6.25 40.59
CA GLY A 107 13.91 5.37 41.46
C GLY A 107 12.41 5.29 41.11
N GLU A 108 11.89 6.27 40.38
CA GLU A 108 10.47 6.38 40.02
C GLU A 108 10.19 5.82 38.63
N GLN A 109 9.02 5.18 38.45
CA GLN A 109 8.59 4.73 37.13
C GLN A 109 7.87 5.87 36.40
N VAL A 110 8.50 6.36 35.33
CA VAL A 110 7.95 7.41 34.47
C VAL A 110 7.55 6.79 33.12
N SER A 111 6.37 7.15 32.63
CA SER A 111 5.94 6.77 31.28
C SER A 111 6.40 7.82 30.27
N ARG A 112 7.15 7.39 29.25
CA ARG A 112 7.63 8.25 28.16
C ARG A 112 7.13 7.75 26.81
N ARG A 113 6.90 8.68 25.89
CA ARG A 113 6.59 8.39 24.49
C ARG A 113 7.88 8.22 23.69
N GLU A 114 8.00 7.12 22.97
CA GLU A 114 9.16 6.78 22.15
C GLU A 114 8.71 6.43 20.72
N ALA A 115 9.45 6.90 19.70
CA ALA A 115 9.16 6.52 18.32
C ALA A 115 9.46 5.04 18.10
N LYS A 116 8.62 4.33 17.35
CA LYS A 116 8.81 2.90 17.06
C LYS A 116 9.98 2.62 16.11
N PHE A 117 10.43 3.65 15.39
CA PHE A 117 11.54 3.63 14.43
C PHE A 117 12.04 5.08 14.23
N PRO A 118 13.22 5.29 13.64
CA PRO A 118 13.77 6.63 13.40
C PRO A 118 12.81 7.50 12.58
N LEU A 119 12.55 8.74 13.01
CA LEU A 119 11.72 9.71 12.27
C LEU A 119 12.55 10.70 11.44
N ALA A 120 13.87 10.69 11.63
CA ALA A 120 14.85 11.45 10.86
C ALA A 120 15.96 10.50 10.40
N TRP A 121 16.71 10.92 9.37
CA TRP A 121 17.79 10.12 8.80
C TRP A 121 18.82 9.72 9.86
N THR A 122 19.24 8.46 9.82
CA THR A 122 20.20 7.87 10.76
C THR A 122 21.24 7.02 10.03
N PHE A 123 22.41 6.83 10.66
CA PHE A 123 23.48 5.93 10.24
C PHE A 123 23.32 4.50 10.77
N ASP A 124 22.47 4.27 11.79
CA ASP A 124 22.42 3.01 12.53
C ASP A 124 22.22 1.79 11.63
N HIS A 125 21.42 1.93 10.55
CA HIS A 125 21.24 0.88 9.56
C HIS A 125 22.56 0.32 9.01
N TYR A 126 23.53 1.20 8.80
CA TYR A 126 24.82 0.93 8.14
C TYR A 126 25.90 0.41 9.09
N GLU A 127 25.65 0.43 10.40
CA GLU A 127 26.55 -0.22 11.38
C GLU A 127 26.59 -1.74 11.18
N GLU A 128 25.51 -2.30 10.62
CA GLU A 128 25.42 -3.72 10.29
C GLU A 128 25.63 -3.98 8.80
N SER A 129 26.19 -5.14 8.47
CA SER A 129 26.32 -5.59 7.08
C SER A 129 24.95 -5.87 6.44
N THR A 130 24.88 -6.03 5.13
CA THR A 130 23.63 -6.43 4.47
C THR A 130 23.16 -7.81 4.93
N ASP A 131 24.08 -8.69 5.32
CA ASP A 131 23.80 -10.07 5.71
C ASP A 131 23.01 -10.16 7.01
N PHE A 132 23.16 -9.17 7.90
CA PHE A 132 22.35 -9.04 9.10
C PHE A 132 20.84 -8.98 8.79
N TYR A 133 20.47 -8.37 7.67
CA TYR A 133 19.09 -8.17 7.25
C TYR A 133 18.57 -9.28 6.33
N LEU A 134 19.37 -10.32 6.06
CA LEU A 134 18.97 -11.45 5.22
C LEU A 134 18.34 -12.55 6.06
N THR A 135 17.16 -13.02 5.64
CA THR A 135 16.56 -14.22 6.22
C THR A 135 17.05 -15.48 5.51
N LYS A 136 17.92 -16.24 6.17
CA LYS A 136 18.26 -17.61 5.76
C LYS A 136 17.13 -18.56 6.13
N ASN A 137 17.00 -19.71 5.45
CA ASN A 137 15.96 -20.70 5.75
C ASN A 137 15.97 -21.17 7.21
N LYS A 138 17.16 -21.28 7.83
CA LYS A 138 17.32 -21.64 9.25
C LYS A 138 16.82 -20.56 10.22
N GLY A 139 16.61 -19.34 9.75
CA GLY A 139 16.10 -18.20 10.54
C GLY A 139 14.59 -18.01 10.45
N MET A 140 13.87 -18.92 9.81
CA MET A 140 12.41 -18.93 9.72
C MET A 140 11.86 -19.94 10.74
N SER A 141 10.91 -19.51 11.59
CA SER A 141 10.18 -20.44 12.45
C SER A 141 9.13 -21.24 11.66
N GLU A 142 8.51 -22.25 12.28
CA GLU A 142 7.39 -22.98 11.67
C GLU A 142 6.21 -22.05 11.38
N GLU A 143 5.92 -21.11 12.28
CA GLU A 143 4.88 -20.09 12.10
C GLU A 143 5.22 -19.14 10.94
N ASP A 144 6.49 -18.77 10.77
CA ASP A 144 6.91 -17.93 9.65
C ASP A 144 6.68 -18.64 8.30
N TRP A 145 7.00 -19.95 8.24
CA TRP A 145 6.76 -20.74 7.03
C TRP A 145 5.27 -20.93 6.74
N ALA A 146 4.48 -21.21 7.77
CA ALA A 146 3.02 -21.31 7.65
C ALA A 146 2.42 -19.99 7.16
N GLY A 147 2.81 -18.86 7.76
CA GLY A 147 2.36 -17.53 7.35
C GLY A 147 2.75 -17.19 5.91
N LEU A 148 3.98 -17.51 5.50
CA LEU A 148 4.46 -17.27 4.14
C LEU A 148 3.69 -18.12 3.12
N LYS A 149 3.39 -19.37 3.47
CA LYS A 149 2.55 -20.25 2.66
C LYS A 149 1.15 -19.66 2.51
N THR A 150 0.52 -19.22 3.60
CA THR A 150 -0.80 -18.58 3.58
C THR A 150 -0.83 -17.34 2.68
N LEU A 151 0.19 -16.48 2.75
CA LEU A 151 0.32 -15.31 1.85
C LEU A 151 0.43 -15.73 0.39
N THR A 152 1.23 -16.76 0.11
CA THR A 152 1.44 -17.27 -1.24
C THR A 152 0.16 -17.89 -1.82
N ASP A 153 -0.53 -18.70 -1.03
CA ASP A 153 -1.81 -19.31 -1.40
C ASP A 153 -2.89 -18.25 -1.63
N PHE A 154 -2.92 -17.19 -0.81
CA PHE A 154 -3.83 -16.06 -0.98
C PHE A 154 -3.62 -15.39 -2.34
N VAL A 155 -2.37 -15.05 -2.70
CA VAL A 155 -2.07 -14.45 -4.01
C VAL A 155 -2.38 -15.41 -5.17
N ASN A 156 -2.07 -16.70 -5.01
CA ASN A 156 -2.37 -17.71 -6.02
C ASN A 156 -3.87 -17.97 -6.20
N SER A 157 -4.70 -17.62 -5.22
CA SER A 157 -6.16 -17.74 -5.31
C SER A 157 -6.81 -16.66 -6.20
N PHE A 158 -6.06 -15.60 -6.54
CA PHE A 158 -6.58 -14.55 -7.41
C PHE A 158 -6.84 -15.09 -8.82
N VAL A 159 -8.01 -14.74 -9.36
CA VAL A 159 -8.39 -15.12 -10.73
C VAL A 159 -7.44 -14.44 -11.69
N LYS A 160 -6.66 -15.23 -12.43
CA LYS A 160 -5.73 -14.68 -13.41
C LYS A 160 -6.50 -14.09 -14.59
N GLY A 161 -6.32 -12.80 -14.83
CA GLY A 161 -6.85 -12.12 -16.01
C GLY A 161 -6.02 -12.44 -17.25
N PRO A 162 -6.64 -12.56 -18.44
CA PRO A 162 -5.89 -12.70 -19.68
C PRO A 162 -5.07 -11.41 -19.92
N CYS A 163 -3.78 -11.56 -20.23
CA CYS A 163 -3.00 -10.45 -20.72
C CYS A 163 -3.51 -10.06 -22.11
N VAL A 164 -3.85 -8.78 -22.28
CA VAL A 164 -4.26 -8.22 -23.57
C VAL A 164 -3.40 -7.02 -23.92
N TYR A 165 -3.27 -6.74 -25.22
CA TYR A 165 -2.68 -5.50 -25.71
C TYR A 165 -3.68 -4.81 -26.63
N LYS A 166 -3.57 -3.48 -26.73
CA LYS A 166 -4.42 -2.68 -27.60
C LYS A 166 -3.75 -2.52 -28.95
N ASP A 167 -4.47 -2.87 -30.00
CA ASP A 167 -4.01 -2.69 -31.38
C ASP A 167 -5.13 -2.17 -32.27
N VAL A 168 -4.79 -1.70 -33.47
CA VAL A 168 -5.76 -1.27 -34.48
C VAL A 168 -5.88 -2.33 -35.55
N VAL A 169 -7.02 -3.03 -35.57
CA VAL A 169 -7.33 -4.04 -36.58
C VAL A 169 -8.46 -3.51 -37.44
N ASN A 170 -8.23 -3.41 -38.75
CA ASN A 170 -9.21 -2.87 -39.72
C ASN A 170 -9.72 -1.45 -39.40
N GLY A 171 -8.89 -0.62 -38.76
CA GLY A 171 -9.23 0.75 -38.39
C GLY A 171 -9.87 0.89 -37.00
N ASP A 172 -10.26 -0.23 -36.37
CA ASP A 172 -10.86 -0.24 -35.05
C ASP A 172 -9.84 -0.61 -33.97
N ARG A 173 -9.90 0.10 -32.82
CA ARG A 173 -9.11 -0.26 -31.64
C ARG A 173 -9.70 -1.49 -30.97
N MET A 174 -8.95 -2.58 -30.95
CA MET A 174 -9.34 -3.85 -30.34
C MET A 174 -8.34 -4.25 -29.24
N GLU A 175 -8.85 -4.94 -28.22
CA GLU A 175 -8.02 -5.64 -27.24
C GLU A 175 -7.76 -7.06 -27.74
N LEU A 176 -6.50 -7.35 -28.03
CA LEU A 176 -6.07 -8.64 -28.55
C LEU A 176 -5.38 -9.47 -27.47
N PRO A 177 -5.56 -10.80 -27.49
CA PRO A 177 -4.91 -11.69 -26.54
C PRO A 177 -3.38 -11.66 -26.73
N LEU A 178 -2.64 -11.47 -25.64
CA LEU A 178 -1.20 -11.68 -25.64
C LEU A 178 -0.94 -13.20 -25.65
N LEU A 179 -0.27 -13.68 -26.68
CA LEU A 179 0.05 -15.10 -26.83
C LEU A 179 1.52 -15.39 -26.51
N ASP A 180 1.80 -16.56 -25.95
CA ASP A 180 3.15 -17.05 -25.72
C ASP A 180 3.80 -17.59 -27.01
N LYS A 181 5.05 -18.05 -26.93
CA LYS A 181 5.78 -18.62 -28.09
C LYS A 181 5.14 -19.88 -28.69
N LYS A 182 4.22 -20.52 -27.97
CA LYS A 182 3.47 -21.70 -28.40
C LYS A 182 2.05 -21.35 -28.87
N GLY A 183 1.68 -20.07 -28.88
CA GLY A 183 0.35 -19.59 -29.27
C GLY A 183 -0.71 -19.66 -28.16
N ASN A 184 -0.34 -19.94 -26.91
CA ASN A 184 -1.29 -19.98 -25.80
C ASN A 184 -1.51 -18.58 -25.22
N GLN A 185 -2.73 -18.30 -24.75
CA GLN A 185 -3.03 -17.08 -24.01
C GLN A 185 -2.12 -16.94 -22.77
N VAL A 186 -1.44 -15.80 -22.68
CA VAL A 186 -0.69 -15.40 -21.48
C VAL A 186 -1.68 -14.85 -20.46
N PHE A 187 -1.54 -15.27 -19.21
CA PHE A 187 -2.33 -14.79 -18.10
C PHE A 187 -1.42 -14.13 -17.08
N GLU A 188 -1.81 -12.94 -16.60
CA GLU A 188 -1.03 -12.23 -15.59
C GLU A 188 -1.27 -12.85 -14.21
N THR A 189 -0.20 -13.05 -13.46
CA THR A 189 -0.32 -13.37 -12.04
C THR A 189 -0.77 -12.10 -11.33
N TRP A 190 -1.98 -12.12 -10.78
CA TRP A 190 -2.44 -11.03 -9.95
C TRP A 190 -1.64 -10.96 -8.67
N LEU A 191 -1.22 -9.77 -8.31
CA LEU A 191 -0.44 -9.46 -7.11
C LEU A 191 -1.31 -8.65 -6.15
N ILE A 192 -0.86 -8.54 -4.90
CA ILE A 192 -1.46 -7.60 -3.96
C ILE A 192 -1.18 -6.18 -4.47
N ASP A 193 -2.22 -5.49 -4.93
CA ASP A 193 -2.12 -4.10 -5.37
C ASP A 193 -1.86 -3.18 -4.17
N THR A 194 -0.59 -2.82 -3.99
CA THR A 194 -0.13 -2.01 -2.86
C THR A 194 -0.84 -0.66 -2.82
N ARG A 195 -1.12 -0.06 -3.98
CA ARG A 195 -1.79 1.25 -4.05
C ARG A 195 -3.23 1.15 -3.61
N LYS A 196 -3.99 0.21 -4.18
CA LYS A 196 -5.41 0.02 -3.85
C LYS A 196 -5.59 -0.30 -2.37
N VAL A 197 -4.76 -1.18 -1.80
CA VAL A 197 -4.83 -1.51 -0.36
C VAL A 197 -4.59 -0.29 0.52
N LEU A 198 -3.62 0.58 0.18
CA LEU A 198 -3.33 1.79 0.96
C LEU A 198 -4.36 2.91 0.74
N SER A 199 -4.90 3.05 -0.47
CA SER A 199 -5.89 4.08 -0.80
C SER A 199 -7.29 3.76 -0.29
N ALA A 200 -7.54 2.53 0.14
CA ALA A 200 -8.82 2.14 0.73
C ALA A 200 -9.03 2.71 2.15
N THR A 201 -8.38 3.83 2.47
CA THR A 201 -8.19 4.42 3.81
C THR A 201 -9.41 5.16 4.38
N ASN A 202 -10.58 5.05 3.74
CA ASN A 202 -11.87 5.19 4.42
C ASN A 202 -12.55 3.83 4.36
N ALA A 203 -13.25 3.41 5.43
CA ALA A 203 -14.06 2.18 5.42
C ALA A 203 -15.03 2.10 4.20
N ALA A 204 -15.35 3.22 3.56
CA ALA A 204 -16.16 3.35 2.34
C ALA A 204 -15.35 3.36 1.01
N SER A 205 -14.04 3.59 1.02
CA SER A 205 -13.19 3.62 -0.20
C SER A 205 -12.58 2.26 -0.55
N HIS A 206 -12.93 1.21 0.19
CA HIS A 206 -12.74 -0.19 -0.21
C HIS A 206 -13.58 -0.60 -1.46
N GLN A 207 -14.50 0.24 -1.94
CA GLN A 207 -15.45 -0.09 -3.01
C GLN A 207 -14.98 0.12 -4.46
N MET A 208 -13.92 0.88 -4.73
CA MET A 208 -13.54 1.23 -6.13
C MET A 208 -12.35 0.42 -6.68
N ALA A 209 -11.98 -0.65 -6.00
CA ALA A 209 -10.95 -1.59 -6.45
C ALA A 209 -11.55 -2.89 -7.03
N GLU A 210 -12.87 -2.95 -7.19
CA GLU A 210 -13.64 -4.08 -7.72
C GLU A 210 -13.84 -4.01 -9.24
N GLU A 211 -12.75 -4.07 -10.00
CA GLU A 211 -12.75 -4.84 -11.25
C GLU A 211 -11.66 -5.89 -11.12
N GLY A 212 -12.05 -6.95 -10.40
CA GLY A 212 -11.19 -8.02 -9.89
C GLY A 212 -11.87 -8.82 -8.77
N GLY A 213 -13.17 -9.11 -8.94
CA GLY A 213 -13.97 -10.17 -8.31
C GLY A 213 -13.87 -10.47 -6.81
N SER A 214 -14.98 -10.21 -6.10
CA SER A 214 -15.57 -11.14 -5.10
C SER A 214 -15.30 -10.94 -3.59
N ILE A 215 -14.74 -9.82 -3.11
CA ILE A 215 -14.54 -9.63 -1.66
C ILE A 215 -15.72 -8.88 -0.97
N LEU A 216 -16.46 -7.97 -1.64
CA LEU A 216 -17.51 -7.21 -0.92
C LEU A 216 -18.88 -7.89 -0.77
N LYS A 217 -19.28 -8.82 -1.65
CA LYS A 217 -20.65 -9.38 -1.61
C LYS A 217 -20.93 -10.35 -0.44
N MET A 218 -19.93 -10.85 0.27
CA MET A 218 -20.16 -11.76 1.41
C MET A 218 -20.18 -11.08 2.78
N LEU A 219 -19.67 -9.85 2.91
CA LEU A 219 -19.63 -9.18 4.21
C LEU A 219 -21.01 -8.61 4.64
N GLU A 220 -21.98 -8.49 3.73
CA GLU A 220 -23.34 -8.04 4.03
C GLU A 220 -24.32 -9.18 4.39
N ALA A 221 -24.13 -10.41 3.91
CA ALA A 221 -25.07 -11.51 4.17
C ALA A 221 -25.08 -11.99 5.64
N GLN A 222 -24.03 -11.70 6.42
CA GLN A 222 -23.94 -12.12 7.82
C GLN A 222 -24.43 -11.10 8.86
N LYS A 223 -24.83 -9.88 8.47
CA LYS A 223 -25.46 -8.94 9.42
C LYS A 223 -26.98 -9.08 9.53
N ASN A 224 -27.67 -9.62 8.52
CA ASN A 224 -29.15 -9.66 8.52
C ASN A 224 -29.78 -11.03 8.89
N SER A 225 -29.00 -12.03 9.29
CA SER A 225 -29.57 -13.29 9.85
C SER A 225 -29.88 -13.25 11.35
N LYS A 226 -29.71 -12.10 12.04
CA LYS A 226 -30.05 -11.93 13.46
C LYS A 226 -30.86 -10.66 13.76
N LYS A 227 -32.06 -10.53 13.17
CA LYS A 227 -33.25 -9.94 13.83
C LYS A 227 -34.48 -10.07 12.94
N GLY A 228 -35.17 -11.20 13.06
CA GLY A 228 -36.54 -11.32 12.59
C GLY A 228 -37.51 -10.58 13.52
N SER A 229 -38.47 -9.89 12.90
CA SER A 229 -39.85 -9.64 13.36
C SER A 229 -40.11 -8.56 14.43
N LYS A 230 -40.68 -7.40 14.01
CA LYS A 230 -42.12 -7.07 14.15
C LYS A 230 -42.50 -5.65 13.64
N LYS A 231 -43.46 -5.66 12.70
CA LYS A 231 -44.57 -4.72 12.33
C LYS A 231 -44.65 -3.29 12.90
N GLY A 232 -45.07 -2.33 12.05
CA GLY A 232 -45.84 -1.13 12.43
C GLY A 232 -45.96 -0.05 11.35
N ALA A 233 -47.16 0.49 11.13
CA ALA A 233 -47.60 1.30 9.97
C ALA A 233 -47.35 2.84 10.04
N ALA A 234 -47.74 3.51 8.93
CA ALA A 234 -48.28 4.90 8.77
C ALA A 234 -47.28 6.04 8.42
N SER A 235 -47.34 6.60 7.18
CA SER A 235 -47.96 7.90 6.75
C SER A 235 -47.20 9.15 7.25
N VAL A 236 -46.89 10.22 6.48
CA VAL A 236 -47.75 11.21 5.79
C VAL A 236 -46.90 12.09 4.82
N MET A 237 -47.55 12.65 3.78
CA MET A 237 -47.06 13.60 2.76
C MET A 237 -46.80 15.04 3.25
N PHE A 238 -46.10 15.87 2.44
CA PHE A 238 -46.51 17.21 1.91
C PHE A 238 -45.30 17.82 1.14
N SER A 239 -45.32 17.93 -0.20
CA SER A 239 -45.68 19.09 -1.07
C SER A 239 -44.67 20.25 -1.04
N ALA A 240 -43.92 20.51 -2.13
CA ALA A 240 -44.18 21.52 -3.19
C ALA A 240 -43.73 22.95 -2.77
N ALA A 241 -43.17 23.86 -3.57
CA ALA A 241 -42.87 24.01 -4.99
C ALA A 241 -41.93 25.24 -5.20
N GLY A 242 -41.33 25.34 -6.40
CA GLY A 242 -40.98 26.59 -7.10
C GLY A 242 -39.58 27.17 -6.82
N ASP A 243 -38.92 27.87 -7.73
CA ASP A 243 -39.11 28.09 -9.16
C ASP A 243 -37.81 28.73 -9.71
N SER A 244 -37.42 28.35 -10.93
CA SER A 244 -36.77 29.12 -12.01
C SER A 244 -35.57 30.11 -11.86
N SER A 245 -34.75 30.06 -12.94
CA SER A 245 -33.86 31.10 -13.55
C SER A 245 -32.39 31.10 -13.10
N SER A 246 -31.42 30.67 -13.92
CA SER A 246 -30.83 31.25 -15.16
C SER A 246 -29.73 32.28 -14.90
N GLY A 247 -28.53 32.06 -15.44
CA GLY A 247 -27.55 33.14 -15.66
C GLY A 247 -26.08 32.72 -15.58
N SER A 248 -25.51 32.30 -16.70
CA SER A 248 -24.05 32.32 -16.92
C SER A 248 -23.55 33.77 -17.09
N PRO A 249 -22.28 34.04 -16.79
CA PRO A 249 -21.51 34.96 -17.65
C PRO A 249 -20.21 34.33 -18.18
N LYS A 250 -19.88 34.75 -19.40
CA LYS A 250 -18.70 34.41 -20.19
C LYS A 250 -17.85 35.68 -20.35
N ILE A 251 -16.53 35.47 -20.47
CA ILE A 251 -15.54 36.26 -21.26
C ILE A 251 -14.95 37.55 -20.62
N ASN A 252 -13.64 37.58 -20.40
CA ASN A 252 -12.69 38.35 -21.23
C ASN A 252 -11.21 38.11 -20.87
N SER A 253 -10.41 37.83 -21.90
CA SER A 253 -8.95 37.86 -21.94
C SER A 253 -8.45 39.29 -22.19
N PRO A 254 -7.19 39.63 -21.85
CA PRO A 254 -6.46 40.66 -22.58
C PRO A 254 -5.20 40.12 -23.27
N THR A 255 -5.01 40.64 -24.48
CA THR A 255 -3.94 40.40 -25.43
C THR A 255 -2.67 41.20 -25.07
N GLN A 256 -1.52 40.64 -25.50
CA GLN A 256 -0.19 41.19 -25.75
C GLN A 256 0.13 42.68 -25.47
N GLY A 257 1.32 42.90 -24.92
CA GLY A 257 2.11 44.13 -25.06
C GLY A 257 3.61 43.81 -25.10
N ASN A 258 4.21 43.91 -26.28
CA ASN A 258 5.66 44.03 -26.50
C ASN A 258 6.14 45.41 -26.03
N VAL A 259 7.26 45.50 -25.30
CA VAL A 259 8.21 46.62 -25.42
C VAL A 259 9.63 46.11 -25.12
N ALA A 260 10.56 46.48 -26.00
CA ALA A 260 12.00 46.23 -25.93
C ALA A 260 12.73 47.24 -25.04
N SER A 261 13.80 46.79 -24.37
CA SER A 261 15.13 47.41 -24.27
C SER A 261 16.04 46.51 -23.44
#